data_AF-A0A1V8U7J5-F1
#
_entry.id   AF-A0A1V8U7J5-F1
#
_cell.length_a   1.000
_cell.length_b   1.000
_cell.length_c   1.000
_cell.angle_alpha   90.00
_cell.angle_beta   90.00
_cell.angle_gamma   90.00
#
_symmetry.space_group_name_H-M   'P 1'
#
loop_
_entity.id
_entity.type
_entity.pdbx_description
1 polymer ?
#
loop_
_entity_poly.entity_id
_entity_poly.type
_entity_poly.pdbx_seq_one_letter_code
_entity_poly.pdbx_strand_id
1 'polypeptide(L)'
;MLMDDGGVTNSIKSRMDSQGVIGTLILHGALLTKLGHFFMDEFKLLPRIGGRKWDSGSESGDEDVDEATQRRAVRQREETAAGVLWSAAAVRNCVVVKFAAPSVEAGRSWLRTMLMEEGSVGRLFGERALLCLR
;
A
#
# COMPACT_ATOMS: atom_id res chain seq x y z
N MET A 1 35.51 -3.68 -28.05
CA MET A 1 34.35 -3.92 -28.92
C MET A 1 33.21 -3.09 -28.38
N LEU A 2 32.97 -1.93 -29.00
CA LEU A 2 31.80 -1.09 -28.75
C LEU A 2 30.59 -1.80 -29.38
N MET A 3 29.57 -2.08 -28.59
CA MET A 3 28.21 -2.25 -29.11
C MET A 3 27.38 -1.12 -28.52
N ASP A 4 27.34 -0.04 -29.29
CA ASP A 4 26.23 0.89 -29.33
C ASP A 4 25.05 0.13 -29.92
N ASP A 5 24.13 -0.31 -29.06
CA ASP A 5 22.85 -0.87 -29.46
C ASP A 5 21.78 0.18 -29.15
N GLY A 6 21.49 0.98 -30.18
CA GLY A 6 20.62 2.13 -30.12
C GLY A 6 19.18 1.75 -29.76
N GLY A 7 18.61 2.51 -28.80
CA GLY A 7 17.20 2.89 -28.87
C GLY A 7 16.23 2.34 -27.83
N VAL A 8 16.61 1.47 -26.88
CA VAL A 8 15.63 0.85 -25.96
C VAL A 8 16.11 0.71 -24.51
N THR A 9 16.70 1.72 -23.86
CA THR A 9 17.09 1.56 -22.43
C THR A 9 17.15 2.86 -21.63
N ASN A 10 16.14 3.75 -21.70
CA ASN A 10 16.16 4.90 -20.77
C ASN A 10 14.85 5.65 -20.48
N SER A 11 13.70 4.97 -20.50
CA SER A 11 12.48 5.66 -20.05
C SER A 11 12.59 5.95 -18.53
N ILE A 12 12.18 7.15 -18.10
CA ILE A 12 12.11 7.51 -16.68
C ILE A 12 11.36 6.44 -15.87
N LYS A 13 10.31 5.87 -16.47
CA LYS A 13 9.52 4.77 -15.91
C LYS A 13 10.36 3.52 -15.61
N SER A 14 11.29 3.14 -16.47
CA SER A 14 12.21 2.01 -16.21
C SER A 14 13.19 2.31 -15.08
N ARG A 15 13.63 3.57 -14.93
CA ARG A 15 14.50 4.00 -13.82
C ARG A 15 13.76 4.10 -12.48
N MET A 16 12.46 4.30 -12.49
CA MET A 16 11.61 4.44 -11.31
C MET A 16 10.91 3.12 -10.91
N ASP A 17 11.45 1.96 -11.31
CA ASP A 17 10.87 0.65 -11.03
C ASP A 17 9.39 0.54 -11.46
N SER A 18 9.10 1.07 -12.66
CA SER A 18 7.75 1.17 -13.24
C SER A 18 6.77 2.06 -12.47
N GLN A 19 7.22 2.80 -11.46
CA GLN A 19 6.43 3.78 -10.73
C GLN A 19 6.41 5.12 -11.47
N GLY A 20 5.23 5.69 -11.67
CA GLY A 20 5.04 7.00 -12.29
C GLY A 20 4.80 8.12 -11.28
N VAL A 21 4.35 7.77 -10.07
CA VAL A 21 4.05 8.72 -8.99
C VAL A 21 4.50 8.19 -7.65
N ILE A 22 4.90 9.10 -6.76
CA ILE A 22 5.20 8.82 -5.36
C ILE A 22 4.44 9.84 -4.52
N GLY A 23 3.70 9.36 -3.54
CA GLY A 23 2.88 10.17 -2.64
C GLY A 23 3.23 9.95 -1.18
N THR A 24 2.79 10.88 -0.34
CA THR A 24 2.90 10.78 1.13
C THR A 24 1.59 11.24 1.74
N LEU A 25 1.00 10.39 2.59
CA LEU A 25 -0.13 10.71 3.43
C LEU A 25 0.37 10.86 4.87
N ILE A 26 0.07 11.99 5.50
CA ILE A 26 0.45 12.29 6.88
C ILE A 26 -0.83 12.33 7.72
N LEU A 27 -0.93 11.41 8.67
CA LEU A 27 -2.07 11.28 9.57
C LEU A 27 -1.68 11.79 10.95
N HIS A 28 -2.17 12.98 11.30
CA HIS A 28 -1.83 13.65 12.54
C HIS A 28 -3.08 14.18 13.27
N GLY A 29 -3.06 14.11 14.60
CA GLY A 29 -4.14 14.57 15.46
C GLY A 29 -5.15 13.48 15.83
N ALA A 30 -5.88 13.73 16.92
CA ALA A 30 -6.76 12.76 17.57
C ALA A 30 -7.89 12.24 16.65
N LEU A 31 -8.37 13.07 15.73
CA LEU A 31 -9.43 12.69 14.78
C LEU A 31 -8.98 11.60 13.79
N LEU A 32 -7.68 11.54 13.47
CA LEU A 32 -7.12 10.60 12.50
C LEU A 32 -6.46 9.38 13.17
N THR A 33 -6.50 9.26 14.49
CA THR A 33 -5.86 8.15 15.22
C THR A 33 -6.35 6.78 14.75
N LYS A 34 -7.67 6.63 14.57
CA LYS A 34 -8.25 5.36 14.11
C LYS A 34 -7.76 4.99 12.70
N LEU A 35 -7.71 5.96 11.80
CA LEU A 35 -7.18 5.77 10.45
C LEU A 35 -5.68 5.45 10.46
N GLY A 36 -4.91 6.10 11.32
CA GLY A 36 -3.49 5.80 11.52
C GLY A 36 -3.26 4.35 11.99
N HIS A 37 -4.05 3.88 12.96
CA HIS A 37 -3.99 2.49 13.42
C HIS A 37 -4.34 1.51 12.30
N PHE A 38 -5.39 1.79 11.53
CA PHE A 38 -5.77 0.98 10.37
C PHE A 38 -4.60 0.78 9.39
N PHE A 39 -3.93 1.85 8.96
CA PHE A 39 -2.76 1.71 8.07
C PHE A 39 -1.61 0.94 8.72
N MET A 40 -1.37 1.14 10.01
CA MET A 40 -0.32 0.40 10.72
C MET A 40 -0.64 -1.09 10.85
N ASP A 41 -1.90 -1.45 11.05
CA ASP A 41 -2.34 -2.85 11.18
C ASP A 41 -2.32 -3.56 9.81
N GLU A 42 -2.81 -2.90 8.76
CA GLU A 42 -2.68 -3.37 7.37
C GLU A 42 -1.21 -3.57 6.95
N PHE A 43 -0.32 -2.67 7.40
CA PHE A 43 1.11 -2.75 7.10
C PHE A 43 1.80 -3.88 7.87
N LYS A 44 1.40 -4.17 9.11
CA LYS A 44 1.97 -5.29 9.90
C LYS A 44 1.70 -6.65 9.27
N LEU A 45 0.56 -6.80 8.58
CA LEU A 45 0.14 -8.03 7.92
C LEU A 45 0.82 -8.24 6.55
N LEU A 46 1.57 -7.26 6.03
CA LEU A 46 2.31 -7.44 4.78
C LEU A 46 3.43 -8.48 4.95
N PRO A 47 3.61 -9.40 3.97
CA PRO A 47 4.72 -10.34 3.98
C PRO A 47 6.06 -9.62 4.07
N ARG A 48 6.83 -9.90 5.11
CA ARG A 48 8.18 -9.36 5.27
C ARG A 48 9.16 -10.19 4.44
N ILE A 49 10.15 -9.53 3.85
CA ILE A 49 11.30 -10.22 3.23
C ILE A 49 11.99 -11.05 4.33
N GLY A 50 12.11 -12.36 4.12
CA GLY A 50 12.63 -13.30 5.12
C GLY A 50 11.60 -13.85 6.13
N GLY A 51 10.33 -13.45 6.03
CA GLY A 51 9.23 -13.92 6.89
C GLY A 51 8.56 -15.21 6.43
N ARG A 52 9.09 -15.91 5.41
CA ARG A 52 8.73 -17.32 5.20
C ARG A 52 9.24 -18.07 6.44
N LYS A 53 8.34 -18.70 7.21
CA LYS A 53 8.67 -19.76 8.17
C LYS A 53 9.49 -20.82 7.42
N TRP A 54 10.82 -20.66 7.34
CA TRP A 54 11.73 -21.65 6.75
C TRP A 54 11.90 -22.86 7.68
N ASP A 55 11.48 -22.71 8.93
CA ASP A 55 11.39 -23.72 9.98
C ASP A 55 10.31 -24.79 9.71
N SER A 56 9.23 -24.45 8.99
CA SER A 56 8.06 -25.32 8.96
C SER A 56 8.19 -26.37 7.85
N GLY A 57 9.00 -27.38 8.13
CA GLY A 57 8.96 -28.69 7.49
C GLY A 57 7.69 -29.46 7.87
N SER A 58 6.52 -28.86 7.74
CA SER A 58 5.23 -29.52 7.92
C SER A 58 4.29 -29.12 6.80
N GLU A 59 4.14 -30.01 5.83
CA GLU A 59 3.02 -30.06 4.91
C GLU A 59 1.74 -30.44 5.70
N SER A 60 1.28 -29.53 6.56
CA SER A 60 -0.02 -29.66 7.23
C SER A 60 -0.79 -28.37 7.03
N GLY A 61 -1.75 -28.41 6.09
CA GLY A 61 -2.81 -27.42 5.98
C GLY A 61 -3.64 -27.36 7.27
N ASP A 62 -4.40 -26.28 7.41
CA ASP A 62 -5.27 -25.94 8.54
C ASP A 62 -4.59 -25.41 9.83
N GLU A 63 -3.75 -24.39 9.70
CA GLU A 63 -3.76 -23.32 10.72
C GLU A 63 -4.90 -22.37 10.32
N ASP A 64 -5.93 -22.21 11.17
CA ASP A 64 -7.03 -21.24 10.98
C ASP A 64 -6.46 -19.87 10.59
N VAL A 65 -6.44 -19.57 9.29
CA VAL A 65 -5.92 -18.31 8.79
C VAL A 65 -6.95 -17.25 9.17
N ASP A 66 -6.61 -16.46 10.19
CA ASP A 66 -7.40 -15.33 10.68
C ASP A 66 -8.04 -14.54 9.52
N GLU A 67 -9.33 -14.20 9.63
CA GLU A 67 -10.09 -13.54 8.57
C GLU A 67 -9.40 -12.25 8.10
N ALA A 68 -8.72 -11.52 9.00
CA ALA A 68 -7.97 -10.32 8.63
C ALA A 68 -6.77 -10.64 7.73
N THR A 69 -6.10 -11.77 7.95
CA THR A 69 -4.99 -12.23 7.11
C THR A 69 -5.49 -12.63 5.72
N GLN A 70 -6.64 -13.29 5.62
CA GLN A 70 -7.24 -13.62 4.32
C GLN A 70 -7.64 -12.37 3.53
N ARG A 71 -8.36 -11.43 4.18
CA ARG A 71 -8.73 -10.14 3.57
C ARG A 71 -7.49 -9.38 3.09
N ARG A 72 -6.43 -9.36 3.91
CA ARG A 72 -5.17 -8.71 3.54
C ARG A 72 -4.52 -9.36 2.32
N ALA A 73 -4.53 -10.70 2.23
CA ALA A 73 -3.96 -11.43 1.11
C ALA A 73 -4.69 -11.10 -0.21
N VAL A 74 -6.02 -10.96 -0.17
CA VAL A 74 -6.81 -10.50 -1.33
C VAL A 74 -6.39 -9.08 -1.71
N ARG A 75 -6.37 -8.14 -0.76
CA ARG A 75 -5.91 -6.75 -1.00
C ARG A 75 -4.48 -6.70 -1.56
N GLN A 76 -3.58 -7.55 -1.07
CA GLN A 76 -2.20 -7.58 -1.54
C GLN A 76 -2.11 -7.97 -3.02
N ARG A 77 -2.94 -8.93 -3.45
CA ARG A 77 -3.02 -9.31 -4.87
C ARG A 77 -3.53 -8.14 -5.72
N GLU A 78 -4.55 -7.43 -5.24
CA GLU A 78 -5.08 -6.23 -5.92
C GLU A 78 -4.03 -5.12 -6.03
N GLU A 79 -3.31 -4.82 -4.94
CA GLU A 79 -2.24 -3.82 -4.91
C GLU A 79 -1.09 -4.20 -5.86
N THR A 80 -0.69 -5.48 -5.85
CA THR A 80 0.34 -6.00 -6.75
C THR A 80 -0.09 -5.90 -8.21
N ALA A 81 -1.33 -6.28 -8.52
CA ALA A 81 -1.90 -6.17 -9.87
C ALA A 81 -2.01 -4.70 -10.33
N ALA A 82 -2.30 -3.78 -9.41
CA ALA A 82 -2.32 -2.34 -9.66
C ALA A 82 -0.92 -1.69 -9.70
N GLY A 83 0.14 -2.45 -9.39
CA GLY A 83 1.53 -1.97 -9.31
C GLY A 83 1.78 -0.98 -8.17
N VAL A 84 0.92 -0.99 -7.14
CA VAL A 84 1.01 -0.09 -5.99
C VAL A 84 1.96 -0.66 -4.94
N LEU A 85 2.90 0.17 -4.50
CA LEU A 85 3.81 -0.12 -3.41
C LEU A 85 3.55 0.87 -2.28
N TRP A 86 3.57 0.42 -1.02
CA TRP A 86 3.41 1.34 0.08
C TRP A 86 4.04 0.85 1.39
N SER A 87 4.23 1.78 2.32
CA SER A 87 4.72 1.54 3.66
C SER A 87 4.05 2.49 4.65
N ALA A 88 3.97 2.10 5.93
CA ALA A 88 3.51 2.96 7.01
C ALA A 88 4.46 2.92 8.20
N ALA A 89 4.65 4.07 8.83
CA ALA A 89 5.46 4.19 10.03
C ALA A 89 4.87 5.21 11.00
N ALA A 90 4.94 4.90 12.30
CA ALA A 90 4.66 5.87 13.36
C ALA A 90 5.90 6.76 13.57
N VAL A 91 5.75 8.07 13.37
CA VAL A 91 6.82 9.06 13.51
C VAL A 91 6.29 10.25 14.30
N ARG A 92 6.83 10.54 15.49
CA ARG A 92 6.51 11.76 16.28
C ARG A 92 5.01 12.13 16.30
N ASN A 93 4.18 11.27 16.89
CA ASN A 93 2.73 11.48 17.02
C ASN A 93 1.96 11.62 15.70
N CYS A 94 2.51 11.13 14.60
CA CYS A 94 1.77 10.94 13.36
C CYS A 94 2.06 9.55 12.78
N VAL A 95 1.18 9.10 11.88
CA VAL A 95 1.45 7.97 10.98
C VAL A 95 1.76 8.55 9.62
N VAL A 96 2.93 8.20 9.08
CA VAL A 96 3.35 8.57 7.73
C VAL A 96 3.20 7.35 6.84
N VAL A 97 2.40 7.49 5.79
CA VAL A 97 2.21 6.45 4.77
C VAL A 97 2.86 6.93 3.49
N LYS A 98 3.85 6.21 3.00
CA LYS A 98 4.51 6.50 1.72
C LYS A 98 4.05 5.47 0.70
N PHE A 99 3.61 5.93 -0.46
CA PHE A 99 3.12 5.05 -1.52
C PHE A 99 3.68 5.45 -2.87
N ALA A 100 3.72 4.50 -3.79
CA ALA A 100 4.08 4.68 -5.18
C ALA A 100 3.07 3.92 -6.06
N ALA A 101 2.80 4.46 -7.25
CA ALA A 101 1.94 3.79 -8.21
C ALA A 101 2.41 4.06 -9.67
N PRO A 102 1.97 3.25 -10.66
CA PRO A 102 2.33 3.46 -12.06
C PRO A 102 1.71 4.72 -12.69
N SER A 103 0.60 5.22 -12.13
CA SER A 103 -0.08 6.44 -12.56
C SER A 103 -0.77 7.16 -11.39
N VAL A 104 -1.18 8.42 -11.60
CA VAL A 104 -1.93 9.21 -10.62
C VAL A 104 -3.26 8.53 -10.29
N GLU A 105 -3.94 7.99 -11.29
CA GLU A 105 -5.24 7.33 -11.18
C GLU A 105 -5.14 6.06 -10.32
N ALA A 106 -4.10 5.24 -10.54
CA ALA A 106 -3.84 4.06 -9.72
C ALA A 106 -3.60 4.44 -8.25
N GLY A 107 -2.80 5.48 -8.00
CA GLY A 107 -2.57 5.98 -6.65
C GLY A 107 -3.84 6.54 -5.98
N ARG A 108 -4.64 7.33 -6.70
CA ARG A 108 -5.92 7.87 -6.21
C ARG A 108 -6.93 6.77 -5.90
N SER A 109 -7.07 5.80 -6.80
CA SER A 109 -7.98 4.67 -6.65
C SER A 109 -7.63 3.84 -5.41
N TRP A 110 -6.36 3.47 -5.25
CA TRP A 110 -5.89 2.75 -4.05
C TRP A 110 -6.14 3.54 -2.77
N LEU A 111 -5.72 4.81 -2.73
CA LEU A 111 -5.91 5.65 -1.54
C LEU A 111 -7.39 5.81 -1.20
N ARG A 112 -8.25 5.98 -2.20
CA ARG A 112 -9.70 6.06 -2.01
C ARG A 112 -10.24 4.79 -1.36
N THR A 113 -9.88 3.61 -1.87
CA THR A 113 -10.32 2.33 -1.31
C THR A 113 -9.89 2.19 0.15
N MET A 114 -8.64 2.52 0.48
CA MET A 114 -8.13 2.48 1.86
C MET A 114 -8.93 3.41 2.79
N LEU A 115 -9.21 4.65 2.36
CA LEU A 115 -9.96 5.61 3.17
C LEU A 115 -11.45 5.24 3.30
N MET A 116 -12.04 4.64 2.27
CA MET A 116 -13.45 4.20 2.29
C MET A 116 -13.66 2.96 3.15
N GLU A 117 -12.72 2.00 3.12
CA GLU A 117 -12.80 0.79 3.93
C GLU A 117 -12.73 1.10 5.44
N GLU A 118 -11.83 1.98 5.87
CA GLU A 118 -11.78 2.39 7.28
C GLU A 118 -12.95 3.31 7.65
N GLY A 119 -13.32 4.22 6.73
CA GLY A 119 -14.56 4.99 6.73
C GLY A 119 -14.61 6.22 7.64
N SER A 120 -13.60 6.48 8.48
CA SER A 120 -13.63 7.65 9.39
C SER A 120 -13.59 8.98 8.63
N VAL A 121 -12.90 9.05 7.48
CA VAL A 121 -12.82 10.29 6.70
C VAL A 121 -14.20 10.73 6.21
N GLY A 122 -14.97 9.80 5.62
CA GLY A 122 -16.35 10.06 5.19
C GLY A 122 -17.26 10.43 6.35
N ARG A 123 -17.13 9.73 7.49
CA ARG A 123 -17.93 10.01 8.70
C ARG A 123 -17.63 11.36 9.35
N LEU A 124 -16.35 11.75 9.42
CA LEU A 124 -15.89 12.95 10.15
C LEU A 124 -15.93 14.22 9.28
N PHE A 125 -15.63 14.10 7.99
CA PHE A 125 -15.48 15.25 7.08
C PHE A 125 -16.52 15.25 5.94
N GLY A 126 -17.38 14.23 5.89
CA GLY A 126 -18.41 14.04 4.86
C GLY A 126 -17.91 13.29 3.64
N GLU A 127 -18.81 12.57 2.96
CA GLU A 127 -18.51 11.78 1.75
C GLU A 127 -17.84 12.59 0.63
N ARG A 128 -18.12 13.89 0.57
CA ARG A 128 -17.53 14.80 -0.41
C ARG A 128 -16.03 15.04 -0.20
N ALA A 129 -15.50 14.77 0.98
CA ALA A 129 -14.07 14.88 1.27
C ALA A 129 -13.23 13.92 0.39
N LEU A 130 -13.84 12.85 -0.13
CA LEU A 130 -13.19 11.86 -1.01
C LEU A 130 -13.34 12.17 -2.50
N LEU A 131 -13.98 13.29 -2.89
CA LEU A 131 -14.15 13.65 -4.31
C LEU A 131 -12.83 13.93 -5.03
N CYS A 132 -11.82 14.44 -4.30
CA CYS A 132 -10.49 14.65 -4.85
C CYS A 132 -9.71 13.34 -5.10
N LEU A 133 -10.33 12.17 -4.86
CA LEU A 133 -9.78 10.86 -5.16
C LEU A 133 -10.66 10.07 -6.15
N ARG A 134 -11.74 10.67 -6.66
CA ARG A 134 -12.51 10.11 -7.78
C ARG A 134 -11.72 10.12 -9.09
#